data_AF-A0A661XFV8-F1
#
_entry.id   AF-A0A661XFV8-F1
#
_cell.length_a   1.000
_cell.length_b   1.000
_cell.length_c   1.000
_cell.angle_alpha   90.00
_cell.angle_beta   90.00
_cell.angle_gamma   90.00
#
_symmetry.space_group_name_H-M   'P 1'
#
loop_
_entity.id
_entity.type
_entity.pdbx_description
1 polymer ?
#
loop_
_entity_poly.entity_id
_entity_poly.type
_entity_poly.pdbx_seq_one_letter_code
_entity_poly.pdbx_strand_id
1 'polypeptide(L)'
;MRRISLVFLIVISLTCRVLGSVGTTSGEIVTIPVGARQVGMGEVGVVNKDGSSIWWNPAGLGYIAENGDIEITHLGMYEGMNADFISGSIPLKGEIKEFGVIGVGLGILDIGEIKKYTSSGYENGEMNLRTKVMKIGYGRKLVGERNELRIGLGIKSIQDDLGEAKGKGMGIDIGWIYKLEGGGWSGGEPVEVGMSLQNLGGKLQYENESYPLPQIIRIGLRWGKDIGICDIDTEIELMKEGTLSAFKAGVEFKIKKIFSLRMGYKSTGNTDISDGLRIGFGVNILNVNLDYAYSGYGELGVVHRISIGIKFGKVLDIEGIKAGGIDPKEAFRRGMKYYEEGKYAEAVLEFNKVLEVEPMNEEAFEMMKKASEKLKEK
;
A
#
# COMPACT_ATOMS: atom_id res chain seq x y z
N MET A 1 25.91 -7.14 19.61
CA MET A 1 25.97 -6.16 18.51
C MET A 1 26.84 -6.59 17.32
N ARG A 2 27.93 -7.34 17.48
CA ARG A 2 28.81 -7.78 16.37
C ARG A 2 28.26 -8.87 15.41
N ARG A 3 27.18 -9.59 15.76
CA ARG A 3 26.62 -10.68 14.92
C ARG A 3 25.53 -10.23 13.94
N ILE A 4 24.95 -9.05 14.12
CA ILE A 4 23.87 -8.53 13.25
C ILE A 4 24.46 -7.79 12.03
N SER A 5 25.64 -7.16 12.17
CA SER A 5 26.32 -6.48 11.07
C SER A 5 26.82 -7.44 9.97
N LEU A 6 27.08 -8.71 10.28
CA LEU A 6 27.51 -9.69 9.27
C LEU A 6 26.36 -10.18 8.37
N VAL A 7 25.13 -10.22 8.89
CA VAL A 7 23.95 -10.58 8.07
C VAL A 7 23.57 -9.44 7.13
N PHE A 8 23.80 -8.18 7.56
CA PHE A 8 23.52 -7.00 6.74
C PHE A 8 24.54 -6.77 5.61
N LEU A 9 25.79 -7.24 5.77
CA LEU A 9 26.85 -7.08 4.75
C LEU A 9 26.84 -8.19 3.68
N ILE A 10 26.26 -9.36 3.97
CA ILE A 10 26.22 -10.51 3.03
C ILE A 10 25.11 -10.36 1.96
N VAL A 11 24.13 -9.48 2.17
CA VAL A 11 23.05 -9.25 1.18
C VAL A 11 23.50 -8.37 0.00
N ILE A 12 24.61 -7.63 0.13
CA ILE A 12 25.12 -6.73 -0.93
C ILE A 12 25.97 -7.47 -1.98
N SER A 13 26.41 -8.71 -1.74
CA SER A 13 27.20 -9.49 -2.72
C SER A 13 26.41 -10.51 -3.55
N LEU A 14 25.08 -10.60 -3.39
CA LEU A 14 24.25 -11.39 -4.28
C LEU A 14 24.15 -10.71 -5.65
N THR A 15 25.02 -11.12 -6.56
CA THR A 15 24.77 -11.04 -8.00
C THR A 15 23.62 -11.99 -8.35
N CYS A 16 22.42 -11.70 -7.83
CA CYS A 16 21.22 -12.39 -8.22
C CYS A 16 21.01 -12.10 -9.72
N ARG A 17 21.29 -13.11 -10.54
CA ARG A 17 21.01 -13.08 -11.97
C ARG A 17 19.50 -13.21 -12.10
N VAL A 18 18.88 -12.11 -12.45
CA VAL A 18 17.46 -12.03 -12.80
C VAL A 18 17.34 -12.61 -14.21
N LEU A 19 16.44 -13.57 -14.42
CA LEU A 19 16.23 -14.17 -15.73
C LEU A 19 15.39 -13.23 -16.61
N GLY A 20 15.74 -13.16 -17.90
CA GLY A 20 15.12 -12.28 -18.87
C GLY A 20 15.87 -10.95 -19.00
N SER A 21 16.37 -10.64 -20.19
CA SER A 21 16.89 -9.31 -20.52
C SER A 21 15.76 -8.46 -21.10
N VAL A 22 15.96 -7.14 -21.15
CA VAL A 22 15.12 -6.24 -21.96
C VAL A 22 14.97 -6.84 -23.37
N GLY A 23 13.73 -6.94 -23.84
CA GLY A 23 13.40 -7.49 -25.17
C GLY A 23 13.31 -9.02 -25.26
N THR A 24 13.53 -9.78 -24.18
CA THR A 24 13.43 -11.26 -24.19
C THR A 24 12.35 -11.80 -23.24
N THR A 25 11.49 -10.94 -22.72
CA THR A 25 10.42 -11.28 -21.77
C THR A 25 9.07 -10.86 -22.32
N SER A 26 7.99 -11.40 -21.75
CA SER A 26 6.62 -11.08 -22.15
C SER A 26 5.73 -10.85 -20.95
N GLY A 27 4.60 -10.16 -21.15
CA GLY A 27 3.63 -9.87 -20.09
C GLY A 27 3.91 -8.55 -19.37
N GLU A 28 4.15 -7.48 -20.12
CA GLU A 28 4.50 -6.14 -19.59
C GLU A 28 3.53 -5.64 -18.50
N ILE A 29 2.26 -6.07 -18.51
CA ILE A 29 1.29 -5.72 -17.47
C ILE A 29 1.78 -5.98 -16.03
N VAL A 30 2.66 -6.97 -15.81
CA VAL A 30 3.17 -7.31 -14.46
C VAL A 30 4.33 -6.42 -13.99
N THR A 31 4.80 -5.48 -14.81
CA THR A 31 5.84 -4.49 -14.48
C THR A 31 5.22 -3.12 -14.17
N ILE A 32 4.00 -2.87 -14.65
CA ILE A 32 3.30 -1.58 -14.52
C ILE A 32 3.12 -1.20 -13.04
N PRO A 33 3.57 -0.01 -12.62
CA PRO A 33 3.37 0.46 -11.26
C PRO A 33 1.89 0.79 -11.00
N VAL A 34 1.30 0.12 -10.01
CA VAL A 34 -0.11 0.29 -9.62
C VAL A 34 -0.22 1.25 -8.43
N GLY A 35 -1.21 2.14 -8.46
CA GLY A 35 -1.46 3.12 -7.40
C GLY A 35 -0.81 4.49 -7.66
N ALA A 36 -1.64 5.53 -7.70
CA ALA A 36 -1.21 6.91 -7.91
C ALA A 36 -0.37 7.42 -6.74
N ARG A 37 -0.63 6.99 -5.50
CA ARG A 37 0.21 7.33 -4.34
C ARG A 37 1.67 6.90 -4.55
N GLN A 38 1.87 5.62 -4.89
CA GLN A 38 3.19 5.00 -5.08
C GLN A 38 3.93 5.62 -6.27
N VAL A 39 3.22 5.85 -7.38
CA VAL A 39 3.77 6.53 -8.55
C VAL A 39 4.18 7.96 -8.22
N GLY A 40 3.32 8.73 -7.55
CA GLY A 40 3.62 10.12 -7.14
C GLY A 40 4.82 10.24 -6.20
N MET A 41 5.18 9.16 -5.51
CA MET A 41 6.38 9.02 -4.67
C MET A 41 7.59 8.43 -5.42
N GLY A 42 7.64 8.47 -6.75
CA GLY A 42 8.82 7.97 -7.47
C GLY A 42 8.75 6.50 -7.84
N GLU A 43 7.55 5.91 -7.89
CA GLU A 43 7.32 4.47 -8.15
C GLU A 43 7.92 3.55 -7.09
N VAL A 44 7.92 4.00 -5.83
CA VAL A 44 8.28 3.24 -4.63
C VAL A 44 7.05 2.54 -4.07
N GLY A 45 7.18 1.30 -3.61
CA GLY A 45 6.05 0.57 -3.05
C GLY A 45 6.38 -0.75 -2.36
N VAL A 46 7.65 -1.13 -2.21
CA VAL A 46 8.04 -2.40 -1.58
C VAL A 46 7.61 -2.53 -0.11
N VAL A 47 7.36 -1.43 0.59
CA VAL A 47 6.86 -1.38 1.98
C VAL A 47 5.44 -0.84 2.08
N ASN A 48 4.70 -0.89 0.97
CA ASN A 48 3.34 -0.39 0.88
C ASN A 48 2.37 -1.12 1.83
N LYS A 49 1.26 -0.45 2.19
CA LYS A 49 0.36 -0.85 3.28
C LYS A 49 -1.13 -0.68 2.99
N ASP A 50 -1.49 -0.43 1.74
CA ASP A 50 -2.89 -0.29 1.29
C ASP A 50 -3.28 -1.46 0.37
N GLY A 51 -4.52 -1.45 -0.14
CA GLY A 51 -5.04 -2.49 -1.02
C GLY A 51 -4.18 -2.76 -2.26
N SER A 52 -3.35 -1.81 -2.71
CA SER A 52 -2.43 -2.02 -3.83
C SER A 52 -1.18 -2.82 -3.47
N SER A 53 -0.92 -3.09 -2.17
CA SER A 53 0.24 -3.86 -1.69
C SER A 53 0.37 -5.22 -2.38
N ILE A 54 -0.76 -5.83 -2.77
CA ILE A 54 -0.75 -7.07 -3.54
C ILE A 54 0.10 -6.93 -4.81
N TRP A 55 0.16 -5.79 -5.48
CA TRP A 55 0.92 -5.58 -6.72
C TRP A 55 2.42 -5.33 -6.48
N TRP A 56 2.79 -4.84 -5.30
CA TRP A 56 4.17 -4.43 -4.99
C TRP A 56 4.93 -5.43 -4.12
N ASN A 57 4.33 -5.79 -2.98
CA ASN A 57 4.90 -6.72 -2.01
C ASN A 57 3.76 -7.35 -1.20
N PRO A 58 3.43 -8.64 -1.37
CA PRO A 58 2.33 -9.26 -0.66
C PRO A 58 2.49 -9.24 0.88
N ALA A 59 3.69 -9.05 1.42
CA ALA A 59 3.88 -8.85 2.86
C ALA A 59 3.21 -7.57 3.40
N GLY A 60 3.00 -6.57 2.54
CA GLY A 60 2.28 -5.34 2.86
C GLY A 60 0.82 -5.59 3.26
N LEU A 61 0.20 -6.65 2.75
CA LEU A 61 -1.15 -7.07 3.15
C LEU A 61 -1.22 -7.34 4.66
N GLY A 62 -0.12 -7.78 5.29
CA GLY A 62 -0.05 -8.00 6.74
C GLY A 62 -0.18 -6.73 7.60
N TYR A 63 -0.27 -5.53 7.01
CA TYR A 63 -0.63 -4.29 7.70
C TYR A 63 -2.14 -4.01 7.69
N ILE A 64 -2.91 -4.65 6.80
CA ILE A 64 -4.35 -4.46 6.60
C ILE A 64 -5.14 -5.40 7.55
N ALA A 65 -4.74 -5.42 8.82
CA ALA A 65 -5.18 -6.46 9.78
C ALA A 65 -6.53 -6.16 10.47
N GLU A 66 -7.07 -4.95 10.30
CA GLU A 66 -8.26 -4.47 11.02
C GLU A 66 -9.43 -4.18 10.09
N ASN A 67 -9.17 -3.39 9.05
CA ASN A 67 -10.17 -2.95 8.08
C ASN A 67 -9.82 -3.54 6.72
N GLY A 68 -10.82 -4.01 5.99
CA GLY A 68 -10.65 -4.35 4.59
C GLY A 68 -10.31 -3.10 3.77
N ASP A 69 -9.72 -3.30 2.60
CA ASP A 69 -9.24 -2.23 1.73
C ASP A 69 -9.52 -2.61 0.27
N ILE A 70 -10.06 -1.68 -0.52
CA ILE A 70 -10.23 -1.80 -1.97
C ILE A 70 -9.45 -0.67 -2.61
N GLU A 71 -8.61 -0.97 -3.59
CA GLU A 71 -7.93 0.03 -4.42
C GLU A 71 -8.35 -0.18 -5.88
N ILE A 72 -8.70 0.90 -6.57
CA ILE A 72 -8.92 0.94 -8.01
C ILE A 72 -7.93 1.95 -8.58
N THR A 73 -7.27 1.62 -9.68
CA THR A 73 -6.34 2.51 -10.39
C THR A 73 -6.62 2.47 -11.88
N HIS A 74 -6.73 3.66 -12.47
CA HIS A 74 -6.77 3.87 -13.91
C HIS A 74 -5.55 4.67 -14.35
N LEU A 75 -4.92 4.27 -15.45
CA LEU A 75 -3.85 5.01 -16.08
C LEU A 75 -4.02 5.04 -17.60
N GLY A 76 -4.11 6.26 -18.14
CA GLY A 76 -4.04 6.52 -19.58
C GLY A 76 -2.58 6.74 -19.98
N MET A 77 -2.09 5.91 -20.89
CA MET A 77 -0.73 5.92 -21.39
C MET A 77 -0.67 6.60 -22.77
N TYR A 78 0.53 6.66 -23.36
CA TYR A 78 0.74 7.18 -24.70
C TYR A 78 0.02 6.31 -25.76
N GLU A 79 -0.22 6.88 -26.93
CA GLU A 79 -0.83 6.20 -28.09
C GLU A 79 -2.21 5.57 -27.84
N GLY A 80 -2.96 6.04 -26.85
CA GLY A 80 -4.30 5.55 -26.55
C GLY A 80 -4.34 4.25 -25.75
N MET A 81 -3.19 3.74 -25.32
CA MET A 81 -3.08 2.59 -24.43
C MET A 81 -3.64 2.93 -23.05
N ASN A 82 -4.35 1.99 -22.42
CA ASN A 82 -4.89 2.16 -21.08
C ASN A 82 -4.61 0.93 -20.22
N ALA A 83 -4.41 1.13 -18.93
CA ALA A 83 -4.42 0.03 -17.99
C ALA A 83 -5.28 0.33 -16.77
N ASP A 84 -6.01 -0.69 -16.34
CA ASP A 84 -6.93 -0.65 -15.22
C ASP A 84 -6.58 -1.76 -14.24
N PHE A 85 -6.52 -1.41 -12.96
CA PHE A 85 -6.27 -2.34 -11.88
C PHE A 85 -7.31 -2.17 -10.77
N ILE A 86 -7.76 -3.28 -10.22
CA ILE A 86 -8.56 -3.32 -9.00
C ILE A 86 -7.98 -4.36 -8.07
N SER A 87 -7.87 -4.04 -6.78
CA SER A 87 -7.53 -5.00 -5.75
C SER A 87 -8.38 -4.82 -4.51
N GLY A 88 -8.69 -5.93 -3.85
CA GLY A 88 -9.42 -5.97 -2.59
C GLY A 88 -8.68 -6.84 -1.59
N SER A 89 -8.64 -6.42 -0.33
CA SER A 89 -7.99 -7.12 0.77
C SER A 89 -8.94 -7.25 1.94
N ILE A 90 -9.01 -8.45 2.51
CA ILE A 90 -9.91 -8.78 3.62
C ILE A 90 -9.08 -9.42 4.74
N PRO A 91 -9.03 -8.80 5.94
CA PRO A 91 -8.46 -9.45 7.11
C PRO A 91 -9.32 -10.63 7.54
N LEU A 92 -8.68 -11.74 7.90
CA LEU A 92 -9.35 -12.86 8.53
C LEU A 92 -9.88 -12.44 9.92
N LYS A 93 -11.04 -12.97 10.32
CA LYS A 93 -11.76 -12.57 11.54
C LYS A 93 -11.98 -13.75 12.49
N GLY A 94 -12.34 -13.44 13.74
CA GLY A 94 -12.61 -14.45 14.77
C GLY A 94 -11.36 -15.25 15.15
N GLU A 95 -11.53 -16.55 15.35
CA GLU A 95 -10.45 -17.48 15.75
C GLU A 95 -9.30 -17.55 14.74
N ILE A 96 -9.55 -17.17 13.49
CA ILE A 96 -8.54 -17.21 12.42
C ILE A 96 -7.90 -15.85 12.13
N LYS A 97 -8.15 -14.82 12.94
CA LYS A 97 -7.55 -13.48 12.76
C LYS A 97 -6.02 -13.51 12.70
N GLU A 98 -5.41 -14.39 13.48
CA GLU A 98 -3.95 -14.53 13.50
C GLU A 98 -3.38 -15.02 12.17
N PHE A 99 -4.18 -15.71 11.35
CA PHE A 99 -3.73 -16.17 10.04
C PHE A 99 -3.54 -15.00 9.05
N GLY A 100 -3.94 -13.76 9.34
CA GLY A 100 -3.55 -12.59 8.54
C GLY A 100 -4.61 -12.16 7.53
N VAL A 101 -4.16 -11.81 6.32
CA VAL A 101 -4.96 -11.09 5.33
C VAL A 101 -4.88 -11.78 3.97
N ILE A 102 -6.02 -11.91 3.30
CA ILE A 102 -6.14 -12.40 1.93
C ILE A 102 -6.47 -11.22 1.02
N GLY A 103 -5.81 -11.15 -0.13
CA GLY A 103 -6.07 -10.17 -1.17
C GLY A 103 -6.36 -10.82 -2.52
N VAL A 104 -7.14 -10.14 -3.34
CA VAL A 104 -7.37 -10.47 -4.75
C VAL A 104 -7.12 -9.22 -5.58
N GLY A 105 -6.50 -9.38 -6.75
CA GLY A 105 -6.24 -8.31 -7.70
C GLY A 105 -6.59 -8.74 -9.11
N LEU A 106 -7.16 -7.83 -9.89
CA LEU A 106 -7.40 -7.97 -11.32
C LEU A 106 -6.76 -6.77 -12.02
N GLY A 107 -6.11 -7.02 -13.16
CA GLY A 107 -5.52 -5.99 -14.00
C GLY A 107 -5.81 -6.28 -15.46
N ILE A 108 -6.04 -5.23 -16.23
CA ILE A 108 -6.21 -5.29 -17.69
C ILE A 108 -5.32 -4.21 -18.30
N LEU A 109 -4.51 -4.60 -19.28
CA LEU A 109 -3.78 -3.72 -20.17
C LEU A 109 -4.46 -3.80 -21.53
N ASP A 110 -4.95 -2.67 -22.01
CA ASP A 110 -5.52 -2.51 -23.33
C ASP A 110 -4.57 -1.66 -24.17
N ILE A 111 -3.99 -2.28 -25.20
CA ILE A 111 -3.07 -1.58 -26.12
C ILE A 111 -3.87 -0.80 -27.17
N GLY A 112 -5.17 -1.05 -27.29
CA GLY A 112 -6.05 -0.45 -28.29
C GLY A 112 -6.10 -1.24 -29.60
N GLU A 113 -6.74 -0.61 -30.58
CA GLU A 113 -6.97 -1.18 -31.91
C GLU A 113 -5.74 -0.99 -32.79
N ILE A 114 -5.17 -2.10 -33.26
CA ILE A 114 -4.08 -2.10 -34.24
C ILE A 114 -4.64 -2.52 -35.59
N LYS A 115 -4.33 -1.73 -36.62
CA LYS A 115 -4.68 -2.07 -38.01
C LYS A 115 -3.86 -3.24 -38.50
N LYS A 116 -4.54 -4.22 -39.10
CA LYS A 116 -3.89 -5.32 -39.82
C LYS A 116 -3.61 -4.90 -41.24
N TYR A 117 -2.50 -5.38 -41.81
CA TYR A 117 -2.16 -5.19 -43.21
C TYR A 117 -1.85 -6.53 -43.86
N THR A 118 -2.26 -6.70 -45.11
CA THR A 118 -1.85 -7.82 -45.96
C THR A 118 -0.37 -7.70 -46.31
N SER A 119 0.25 -8.80 -46.79
CA SER A 119 1.63 -8.79 -47.30
C SER A 119 1.85 -7.84 -48.48
N SER A 120 0.78 -7.43 -49.17
CA SER A 120 0.78 -6.43 -50.24
C SER A 120 0.53 -5.00 -49.77
N GLY A 121 0.39 -4.77 -48.46
CA GLY A 121 0.24 -3.44 -47.85
C GLY A 121 -1.21 -2.92 -47.76
N TYR A 122 -2.21 -3.68 -48.18
CA TYR A 122 -3.62 -3.30 -48.02
C TYR A 122 -4.10 -3.55 -46.60
N GLU A 123 -4.84 -2.60 -46.02
CA GLU A 123 -5.49 -2.75 -44.71
C GLU A 123 -6.47 -3.94 -44.73
N ASN A 124 -6.42 -4.76 -43.67
CA ASN A 124 -7.14 -6.04 -43.55
C ASN A 124 -7.86 -6.15 -42.20
N GLY A 125 -8.60 -5.10 -41.84
CA GLY A 125 -9.32 -5.01 -40.57
C GLY A 125 -8.44 -4.63 -39.38
N GLU A 126 -8.98 -4.82 -38.19
CA GLU A 126 -8.37 -4.37 -36.93
C GLU A 126 -8.25 -5.53 -35.93
N MET A 127 -7.31 -5.40 -35.00
CA MET A 127 -7.16 -6.31 -33.86
C MET A 127 -7.03 -5.55 -32.56
N ASN A 128 -7.73 -6.05 -31.54
CA ASN A 128 -7.61 -5.56 -30.18
C ASN A 128 -6.60 -6.42 -29.43
N LEU A 129 -5.54 -5.81 -28.90
CA LEU A 129 -4.57 -6.51 -28.08
C LEU A 129 -4.84 -6.22 -26.60
N ARG A 130 -4.98 -7.29 -25.81
CA ARG A 130 -5.31 -7.16 -24.40
C ARG A 130 -4.62 -8.21 -23.56
N THR A 131 -3.92 -7.75 -22.53
CA THR A 131 -3.35 -8.61 -21.49
C THR A 131 -4.20 -8.49 -20.23
N LYS A 132 -4.46 -9.61 -19.57
CA LYS A 132 -5.18 -9.67 -18.28
C LYS A 132 -4.32 -10.37 -17.25
N VAL A 133 -4.36 -9.88 -16.03
CA VAL A 133 -3.73 -10.52 -14.87
C VAL A 133 -4.75 -10.68 -13.75
N MET A 134 -4.77 -11.86 -13.15
CA MET A 134 -5.45 -12.11 -11.88
C MET A 134 -4.41 -12.51 -10.85
N LYS A 135 -4.50 -11.97 -9.64
CA LYS A 135 -3.59 -12.26 -8.54
C LYS A 135 -4.35 -12.57 -7.27
N ILE A 136 -3.91 -13.61 -6.57
CA ILE A 136 -4.32 -13.91 -5.19
C ILE A 136 -3.11 -13.68 -4.31
N GLY A 137 -3.29 -12.99 -3.20
CA GLY A 137 -2.25 -12.61 -2.26
C GLY A 137 -2.60 -13.02 -0.85
N TYR A 138 -1.57 -13.31 -0.07
CA TYR A 138 -1.66 -13.60 1.35
C TYR A 138 -0.54 -12.84 2.06
N GLY A 139 -0.85 -12.20 3.18
CA GLY A 139 0.15 -11.54 4.02
C GLY A 139 -0.18 -11.63 5.50
N ARG A 140 0.85 -11.78 6.32
CA ARG A 140 0.71 -11.97 7.78
C ARG A 140 1.89 -11.39 8.54
N LYS A 141 1.62 -10.86 9.74
CA LYS A 141 2.62 -10.62 10.79
C LYS A 141 3.01 -11.95 11.44
N LEU A 142 4.27 -12.35 11.31
CA LEU A 142 4.77 -13.62 11.87
C LEU A 142 5.23 -13.48 13.32
N VAL A 143 6.08 -12.49 13.59
CA VAL A 143 6.79 -12.37 14.86
C VAL A 143 6.96 -10.90 15.21
N GLY A 144 6.94 -10.58 16.50
CA GLY A 144 7.46 -9.33 17.04
C GLY A 144 6.48 -8.49 17.83
N GLU A 145 6.88 -8.12 19.03
CA GLU A 145 6.23 -7.03 19.80
C GLU A 145 6.94 -5.70 19.49
N ARG A 146 8.27 -5.68 19.57
CA ARG A 146 9.11 -4.50 19.29
C ARG A 146 9.57 -4.40 17.83
N ASN A 147 10.10 -5.49 17.29
CA ASN A 147 10.53 -5.57 15.89
C ASN A 147 9.66 -6.56 15.15
N GLU A 148 8.92 -6.11 14.14
CA GLU A 148 7.87 -6.91 13.51
C GLU A 148 8.33 -7.46 12.17
N LEU A 149 8.23 -8.78 11.98
CA LEU A 149 8.42 -9.42 10.70
C LEU A 149 7.07 -9.75 10.07
N ARG A 150 6.87 -9.26 8.84
CA ARG A 150 5.76 -9.64 7.97
C ARG A 150 6.27 -10.39 6.76
N ILE A 151 5.52 -11.40 6.35
CA ILE A 151 5.75 -12.14 5.11
C ILE A 151 4.52 -12.09 4.25
N GLY A 152 4.71 -12.33 2.96
CA GLY A 152 3.60 -12.56 2.06
C GLY A 152 3.96 -13.43 0.87
N LEU A 153 2.92 -14.00 0.29
CA LEU A 153 2.94 -14.84 -0.89
C LEU A 153 1.87 -14.34 -1.86
N GLY A 154 2.18 -14.32 -3.15
CA GLY A 154 1.24 -14.03 -4.20
C GLY A 154 1.34 -15.04 -5.32
N ILE A 155 0.21 -15.41 -5.90
CA ILE A 155 0.15 -16.23 -7.11
C ILE A 155 -0.62 -15.42 -8.14
N LYS A 156 -0.06 -15.29 -9.33
CA LYS A 156 -0.69 -14.59 -10.45
C LYS A 156 -0.89 -15.52 -11.64
N SER A 157 -1.99 -15.32 -12.37
CA SER A 157 -2.26 -15.91 -13.67
C SER A 157 -2.37 -14.78 -14.69
N ILE A 158 -1.69 -14.95 -15.82
CA ILE A 158 -1.67 -13.99 -16.92
C ILE A 158 -2.29 -14.66 -18.14
N GLN A 159 -3.16 -13.92 -18.82
CA GLN A 159 -3.65 -14.26 -20.14
C GLN A 159 -3.31 -13.10 -21.07
N ASP A 160 -2.57 -13.39 -22.13
CA ASP A 160 -2.20 -12.42 -23.15
C ASP A 160 -2.95 -12.73 -24.45
N ASP A 161 -3.64 -11.75 -25.02
CA ASP A 161 -4.33 -11.88 -26.29
C ASP A 161 -3.71 -10.89 -27.28
N LEU A 162 -2.86 -11.43 -28.15
CA LEU A 162 -2.21 -10.67 -29.23
C LEU A 162 -2.97 -10.89 -30.55
N GLY A 163 -4.28 -11.14 -30.48
CA GLY A 163 -5.15 -11.43 -31.61
C GLY A 163 -4.97 -12.86 -32.13
N GLU A 164 -3.98 -13.07 -33.00
CA GLU A 164 -3.74 -14.38 -33.63
C GLU A 164 -2.98 -15.33 -32.71
N ALA A 165 -2.21 -14.80 -31.75
CA ALA A 165 -1.52 -15.57 -30.74
C ALA A 165 -2.11 -15.32 -29.35
N LYS A 166 -2.33 -16.39 -28.58
CA LYS A 166 -2.80 -16.30 -27.18
C LYS A 166 -1.80 -16.94 -26.24
N GLY A 167 -1.40 -16.17 -25.24
CA GLY A 167 -0.47 -16.56 -24.20
C GLY A 167 -1.18 -16.89 -22.89
N LYS A 168 -0.71 -17.92 -22.19
CA LYS A 168 -1.09 -18.15 -20.78
C LYS A 168 0.14 -18.39 -19.93
N GLY A 169 0.09 -17.88 -18.71
CA GLY A 169 1.21 -17.98 -17.77
C GLY A 169 0.77 -17.89 -16.33
N MET A 170 1.66 -18.31 -15.45
CA MET A 170 1.52 -18.17 -14.00
C MET A 170 2.81 -17.63 -13.43
N GLY A 171 2.75 -16.96 -12.28
CA GLY A 171 3.93 -16.47 -11.58
C GLY A 171 3.72 -16.45 -10.08
N ILE A 172 4.82 -16.50 -9.34
CA ILE A 172 4.82 -16.45 -7.88
C ILE A 172 5.57 -15.21 -7.42
N ASP A 173 4.99 -14.52 -6.43
CA ASP A 173 5.60 -13.39 -5.76
C ASP A 173 5.78 -13.71 -4.29
N ILE A 174 6.92 -13.35 -3.73
CA ILE A 174 7.24 -13.53 -2.32
C ILE A 174 7.75 -12.21 -1.79
N GLY A 175 7.45 -11.89 -0.54
CA GLY A 175 8.02 -10.72 0.07
C GLY A 175 8.07 -10.73 1.58
N TRP A 176 8.86 -9.80 2.08
CA TRP A 176 9.16 -9.59 3.48
C TRP A 176 9.13 -8.10 3.78
N ILE A 177 8.62 -7.74 4.95
CA ILE A 177 8.78 -6.39 5.51
C ILE A 177 9.21 -6.56 6.96
N TYR A 178 10.35 -5.97 7.32
CA TYR A 178 10.86 -5.95 8.67
C TYR A 178 10.77 -4.53 9.22
N LYS A 179 9.96 -4.34 10.26
CA LYS A 179 9.81 -3.07 10.97
C LYS A 179 10.74 -3.08 12.18
N LEU A 180 11.75 -2.23 12.14
CA LEU A 180 12.68 -1.97 13.22
C LEU A 180 12.09 -0.91 14.14
N GLU A 181 12.12 -1.17 15.45
CA GLU A 181 11.78 -0.16 16.46
C GLU A 181 12.73 1.05 16.33
N GLY A 182 12.17 2.24 16.48
CA GLY A 182 12.94 3.47 16.41
C GLY A 182 13.89 3.66 17.58
N GLY A 183 14.99 4.34 17.34
CA GLY A 183 15.92 4.77 18.38
C GLY A 183 16.29 6.24 18.21
N GLY A 184 17.24 6.74 19.00
CA GLY A 184 17.72 8.13 18.85
C GLY A 184 18.20 8.47 17.42
N TRP A 185 18.76 7.48 16.71
CA TRP A 185 19.23 7.61 15.33
C TRP A 185 18.11 7.85 14.29
N SER A 186 16.88 7.43 14.58
CA SER A 186 15.70 7.62 13.72
C SER A 186 14.72 8.66 14.28
N GLY A 187 15.14 9.40 15.31
CA GLY A 187 14.30 10.36 16.01
C GLY A 187 13.15 9.74 16.80
N GLY A 188 13.30 8.47 17.22
CA GLY A 188 12.30 7.68 17.94
C GLY A 188 11.32 6.91 17.05
N GLU A 189 11.33 7.17 15.74
CA GLU A 189 10.37 6.59 14.81
C GLU A 189 10.85 5.26 14.22
N PRO A 190 9.95 4.29 13.97
CA PRO A 190 10.32 3.02 13.37
C PRO A 190 10.82 3.17 11.94
N VAL A 191 11.72 2.29 11.54
CA VAL A 191 12.22 2.18 10.15
C VAL A 191 11.80 0.84 9.59
N GLU A 192 11.30 0.84 8.36
CA GLU A 192 10.83 -0.37 7.70
C GLU A 192 11.73 -0.72 6.54
N VAL A 193 12.12 -2.00 6.46
CA VAL A 193 12.91 -2.56 5.38
C VAL A 193 12.06 -3.57 4.64
N GLY A 194 11.83 -3.33 3.35
CA GLY A 194 11.06 -4.21 2.48
C GLY A 194 11.95 -4.95 1.50
N MET A 195 11.61 -6.20 1.21
CA MET A 195 12.15 -6.95 0.08
C MET A 195 11.03 -7.69 -0.62
N SER A 196 11.02 -7.66 -1.95
CA SER A 196 10.09 -8.43 -2.77
C SER A 196 10.78 -9.08 -3.96
N LEU A 197 10.40 -10.32 -4.22
CA LEU A 197 10.76 -11.09 -5.40
C LEU A 197 9.47 -11.37 -6.17
N GLN A 198 9.39 -10.94 -7.43
CA GLN A 198 8.18 -11.06 -8.24
C GLN A 198 8.45 -11.85 -9.53
N ASN A 199 7.37 -12.44 -10.06
CA ASN A 199 7.33 -13.19 -11.31
C ASN A 199 8.22 -14.44 -11.30
N LEU A 200 8.41 -15.05 -10.13
CA LEU A 200 9.22 -16.25 -9.97
C LEU A 200 8.59 -17.44 -10.69
N GLY A 201 9.44 -18.19 -11.40
CA GLY A 201 9.06 -19.38 -12.17
C GLY A 201 8.14 -19.12 -13.36
N GLY A 202 7.78 -17.86 -13.63
CA GLY A 202 6.73 -17.56 -14.58
C GLY A 202 7.19 -17.51 -16.02
N LYS A 203 6.36 -18.10 -16.89
CA LYS A 203 6.51 -18.08 -18.35
C LYS A 203 5.15 -17.88 -18.98
N LEU A 204 5.10 -17.14 -20.08
CA LEU A 204 3.96 -17.09 -21.00
C LEU A 204 4.22 -18.07 -22.14
N GLN A 205 3.34 -19.05 -22.27
CA GLN A 205 3.37 -20.00 -23.37
C GLN A 205 2.43 -19.55 -24.48
N TYR A 206 2.97 -19.38 -25.68
CA TYR A 206 2.25 -19.13 -26.92
C TYR A 206 2.41 -20.34 -27.82
N GLU A 207 1.34 -21.11 -27.97
CA GLU A 207 1.37 -22.36 -28.75
C GLU A 207 2.54 -23.27 -28.29
N ASN A 208 3.62 -23.33 -29.08
CA ASN A 208 4.80 -24.17 -28.82
C ASN A 208 5.99 -23.41 -28.20
N GLU A 209 5.95 -22.08 -28.16
CA GLU A 209 7.04 -21.25 -27.66
C GLU A 209 6.74 -20.70 -26.25
N SER A 210 7.78 -20.50 -25.44
CA SER A 210 7.65 -20.02 -24.07
C SER A 210 8.59 -18.88 -23.76
N TYR A 211 8.03 -17.77 -23.30
CA TYR A 211 8.77 -16.56 -22.95
C TYR A 211 8.73 -16.34 -21.44
N PRO A 212 9.86 -16.09 -20.76
CA PRO A 212 9.87 -15.82 -19.34
C PRO A 212 9.13 -14.51 -19.01
N LEU A 213 8.48 -14.46 -17.85
CA LEU A 213 8.00 -13.20 -17.28
C LEU A 213 9.19 -12.35 -16.78
N PRO A 214 9.09 -11.01 -16.81
CA PRO A 214 10.12 -10.13 -16.26
C PRO A 214 10.24 -10.37 -14.75
N GLN A 215 11.34 -10.98 -14.30
CA GLN A 215 11.58 -11.15 -12.88
C GLN A 215 11.97 -9.80 -12.26
N ILE A 216 11.37 -9.47 -11.11
CA ILE A 216 11.63 -8.20 -10.43
C ILE A 216 12.10 -8.46 -9.00
N ILE A 217 13.22 -7.83 -8.64
CA ILE A 217 13.72 -7.78 -7.26
C ILE A 217 13.58 -6.35 -6.77
N ARG A 218 12.99 -6.16 -5.59
CA ARG A 218 12.87 -4.86 -4.94
C ARG A 218 13.44 -4.94 -3.54
N ILE A 219 14.19 -3.93 -3.15
CA ILE A 219 14.65 -3.70 -1.78
C ILE A 219 14.42 -2.23 -1.48
N GLY A 220 13.84 -1.92 -0.33
CA GLY A 220 13.58 -0.52 0.02
C GLY A 220 13.49 -0.26 1.49
N LEU A 221 13.57 1.02 1.83
CA LEU A 221 13.54 1.55 3.17
C LEU A 221 12.47 2.62 3.26
N ARG A 222 11.70 2.60 4.34
CA ARG A 222 10.74 3.64 4.69
C ARG A 222 11.02 4.20 6.07
N TRP A 223 10.97 5.53 6.16
CA TRP A 223 10.97 6.26 7.41
C TRP A 223 9.92 7.37 7.33
N GLY A 224 9.14 7.53 8.39
CA GLY A 224 8.15 8.58 8.48
C GLY A 224 8.01 9.08 9.91
N LYS A 225 7.48 10.29 10.05
CA LYS A 225 7.34 10.96 11.33
C LYS A 225 6.09 11.85 11.36
N ASP A 226 5.35 11.74 12.44
CA ASP A 226 4.25 12.66 12.75
C ASP A 226 4.83 13.95 13.39
N ILE A 227 4.48 15.10 12.82
CA ILE A 227 4.94 16.44 13.20
C ILE A 227 3.71 17.30 13.49
N GLY A 228 3.00 16.97 14.58
CA GLY A 228 1.79 17.68 14.99
C GLY A 228 0.62 17.42 14.03
N ILE A 229 0.15 18.47 13.34
CA ILE A 229 -0.92 18.33 12.35
C ILE A 229 -0.42 17.81 11.00
N CYS A 230 0.89 17.69 10.80
CA CYS A 230 1.48 17.22 9.56
C CYS A 230 2.16 15.86 9.76
N ASP A 231 2.30 15.07 8.70
CA ASP A 231 3.18 13.90 8.68
C ASP A 231 4.09 13.93 7.45
N ILE A 232 5.31 13.43 7.64
CA ILE A 232 6.26 13.20 6.55
C ILE A 232 6.51 11.71 6.43
N ASP A 233 6.49 11.21 5.21
CA ASP A 233 6.81 9.82 4.86
C ASP A 233 7.85 9.83 3.75
N THR A 234 8.91 9.05 3.90
CA THR A 234 10.00 8.98 2.94
C THR A 234 10.29 7.53 2.61
N GLU A 235 10.52 7.26 1.33
CA GLU A 235 10.86 5.93 0.84
C GLU A 235 12.02 6.00 -0.15
N ILE A 236 12.92 5.02 -0.08
CA ILE A 236 13.92 4.75 -1.11
C ILE A 236 13.82 3.28 -1.52
N GLU A 237 13.93 3.01 -2.81
CA GLU A 237 13.81 1.66 -3.37
C GLU A 237 14.87 1.44 -4.44
N LEU A 238 15.58 0.33 -4.33
CA LEU A 238 16.37 -0.27 -5.40
C LEU A 238 15.52 -1.36 -6.04
N MET A 239 15.39 -1.29 -7.35
CA MET A 239 14.67 -2.28 -8.15
C MET A 239 15.58 -2.84 -9.23
N LYS A 240 15.49 -4.14 -9.50
CA LYS A 240 16.15 -4.79 -10.62
C LYS A 240 15.13 -5.61 -11.40
N GLU A 241 15.08 -5.39 -12.70
CA GLU A 241 14.23 -6.08 -13.66
C GLU A 241 15.08 -6.55 -14.83
N GLY A 242 15.40 -7.84 -14.87
CA GLY A 242 16.38 -8.36 -15.81
C GLY A 242 17.75 -7.69 -15.70
N THR A 243 18.15 -7.00 -16.78
CA THR A 243 19.37 -6.19 -16.87
C THR A 243 19.17 -4.74 -16.42
N LEU A 244 17.92 -4.27 -16.32
CA LEU A 244 17.58 -2.92 -15.86
C LEU A 244 17.73 -2.84 -14.34
N SER A 245 18.37 -1.77 -13.86
CA SER A 245 18.47 -1.45 -12.44
C SER A 245 17.98 -0.04 -12.21
N ALA A 246 17.08 0.14 -11.23
CA ALA A 246 16.49 1.43 -10.93
C ALA A 246 16.76 1.83 -9.48
N PHE A 247 17.15 3.09 -9.29
CA PHE A 247 17.10 3.78 -8.02
C PHE A 247 15.87 4.69 -7.99
N LYS A 248 15.15 4.65 -6.87
CA LYS A 248 13.91 5.40 -6.68
C LYS A 248 13.90 6.03 -5.30
N ALA A 249 13.37 7.24 -5.22
CA ALA A 249 13.20 7.95 -3.97
C ALA A 249 11.91 8.77 -3.98
N GLY A 250 11.23 8.84 -2.85
CA GLY A 250 9.96 9.51 -2.68
C GLY A 250 9.80 10.18 -1.33
N VAL A 251 9.07 11.28 -1.31
CA VAL A 251 8.57 11.93 -0.11
C VAL A 251 7.07 12.21 -0.25
N GLU A 252 6.33 11.95 0.80
CA GLU A 252 4.92 12.30 0.97
C GLU A 252 4.80 13.19 2.21
N PHE A 253 4.22 14.37 2.03
CA PHE A 253 3.88 15.28 3.11
C PHE A 253 2.37 15.33 3.22
N LYS A 254 1.81 14.96 4.38
CA LYS A 254 0.37 15.09 4.60
C LYS A 254 0.04 16.15 5.63
N ILE A 255 -1.10 16.78 5.43
CA ILE A 255 -1.65 17.85 6.25
C ILE A 255 -2.97 17.34 6.82
N LYS A 256 -3.05 17.26 8.15
CA LYS A 256 -4.16 16.73 8.93
C LYS A 256 -4.60 15.32 8.52
N LYS A 257 -3.72 14.56 7.84
CA LYS A 257 -4.02 13.28 7.20
C LYS A 257 -5.16 13.36 6.14
N ILE A 258 -5.54 14.58 5.72
CA ILE A 258 -6.59 14.86 4.72
C ILE A 258 -5.97 15.15 3.37
N PHE A 259 -4.96 16.03 3.32
CA PHE A 259 -4.31 16.40 2.07
C PHE A 259 -2.90 15.81 2.03
N SER A 260 -2.50 15.26 0.90
CA SER A 260 -1.17 14.68 0.68
C SER A 260 -0.53 15.32 -0.54
N LEU A 261 0.71 15.79 -0.39
CA LEU A 261 1.56 16.24 -1.49
C LEU A 261 2.73 15.27 -1.61
N ARG A 262 3.04 14.87 -2.84
CA ARG A 262 4.05 13.84 -3.12
C ARG A 262 4.99 14.31 -4.20
N MET A 263 6.26 13.97 -4.00
CA MET A 263 7.30 14.15 -5.00
C MET A 263 8.22 12.95 -4.94
N GLY A 264 8.64 12.48 -6.11
CA GLY A 264 9.65 11.44 -6.20
C GLY A 264 10.43 11.47 -7.50
N TYR A 265 11.45 10.64 -7.56
CA TYR A 265 12.35 10.53 -8.70
C TYR A 265 12.69 9.07 -8.94
N LYS A 266 12.68 8.68 -10.20
CA LYS A 266 13.14 7.38 -10.68
C LYS A 266 14.32 7.59 -11.62
N SER A 267 15.36 6.79 -11.42
CA SER A 267 16.48 6.68 -12.35
C SER A 267 16.82 5.23 -12.63
N THR A 268 17.03 4.89 -13.89
CA THR A 268 17.38 3.55 -14.37
C THR A 268 18.80 3.45 -14.90
N GLY A 269 19.54 4.56 -14.86
CA GLY A 269 20.97 4.64 -15.13
C GLY A 269 21.41 4.35 -16.57
N ASN A 270 20.49 3.99 -17.48
CA ASN A 270 20.82 3.60 -18.85
C ASN A 270 19.74 3.94 -19.91
N THR A 271 18.59 4.51 -19.55
CA THR A 271 17.55 4.91 -20.53
C THR A 271 16.82 6.19 -20.12
N ASP A 272 16.82 7.20 -21.00
CA ASP A 272 16.10 8.48 -20.78
C ASP A 272 14.57 8.32 -20.84
N ILE A 273 14.07 7.17 -21.31
CA ILE A 273 12.65 6.92 -21.57
C ILE A 273 11.84 6.65 -20.29
N SER A 274 12.48 6.29 -19.16
CA SER A 274 11.77 6.00 -17.91
C SER A 274 12.17 6.87 -16.72
N ASP A 275 13.30 7.57 -16.85
CA ASP A 275 13.87 8.41 -15.81
C ASP A 275 13.07 9.71 -15.68
N GLY A 276 12.91 10.20 -14.45
CA GLY A 276 12.34 11.51 -14.24
C GLY A 276 11.55 11.70 -12.96
N LEU A 277 11.02 12.91 -12.85
CA LEU A 277 10.21 13.36 -11.73
C LEU A 277 8.83 12.70 -11.75
N ARG A 278 8.32 12.48 -10.55
CA ARG A 278 6.97 12.07 -10.25
C ARG A 278 6.38 13.05 -9.26
N ILE A 279 5.15 13.46 -9.51
CA ILE A 279 4.42 14.39 -8.64
C ILE A 279 3.07 13.78 -8.38
N GLY A 280 2.60 13.85 -7.14
CA GLY A 280 1.28 13.35 -6.79
C GLY A 280 0.58 14.23 -5.77
N PHE A 281 -0.74 14.14 -5.79
CA PHE A 281 -1.61 14.75 -4.79
C PHE A 281 -2.65 13.73 -4.34
N GLY A 282 -3.07 13.83 -3.09
CA GLY A 282 -4.06 12.95 -2.50
C GLY A 282 -5.02 13.69 -1.60
N VAL A 283 -6.27 13.26 -1.61
CA VAL A 283 -7.33 13.71 -0.70
C VAL A 283 -7.90 12.49 0.01
N ASN A 284 -7.84 12.51 1.34
CA ASN A 284 -8.42 11.51 2.20
C ASN A 284 -9.60 12.11 2.96
N ILE A 285 -10.79 11.57 2.73
CA ILE A 285 -12.02 11.96 3.43
C ILE A 285 -12.64 10.69 3.99
N LEU A 286 -12.73 10.63 5.32
CA LEU A 286 -13.26 9.48 6.06
C LEU A 286 -12.47 8.19 5.79
N ASN A 287 -13.02 7.32 4.95
CA ASN A 287 -12.47 6.02 4.58
C ASN A 287 -12.18 5.92 3.09
N VAL A 288 -12.29 7.03 2.36
CA VAL A 288 -12.01 7.11 0.92
C VAL A 288 -10.76 7.96 0.70
N ASN A 289 -9.80 7.45 -0.07
CA ASN A 289 -8.70 8.21 -0.62
C ASN A 289 -8.86 8.34 -2.14
N LEU A 290 -8.68 9.57 -2.63
CA LEU A 290 -8.54 9.87 -4.03
C LEU A 290 -7.11 10.35 -4.26
N ASP A 291 -6.37 9.66 -5.10
CA ASP A 291 -4.98 9.96 -5.40
C ASP A 291 -4.82 10.22 -6.90
N TYR A 292 -4.00 11.20 -7.23
CA TYR A 292 -3.62 11.53 -8.60
C TYR A 292 -2.09 11.59 -8.69
N ALA A 293 -1.55 11.11 -9.81
CA ALA A 293 -0.13 11.20 -10.11
C ALA A 293 0.14 11.61 -11.55
N TYR A 294 1.20 12.39 -11.67
CA TYR A 294 1.84 12.77 -12.92
C TYR A 294 3.23 12.13 -12.96
N SER A 295 3.56 11.55 -14.12
CA SER A 295 4.85 10.91 -14.36
C SER A 295 5.36 11.22 -15.77
N GLY A 296 6.56 11.76 -15.89
CA GLY A 296 7.23 11.95 -17.17
C GLY A 296 7.99 10.70 -17.64
N TYR A 297 7.86 10.35 -18.91
CA TYR A 297 8.52 9.22 -19.58
C TYR A 297 9.35 9.69 -20.77
N GLY A 298 10.08 10.81 -20.61
CA GLY A 298 10.93 11.37 -21.65
C GLY A 298 10.16 11.65 -22.94
N GLU A 299 10.63 11.09 -24.05
CA GLU A 299 10.05 11.26 -25.39
C GLU A 299 8.65 10.63 -25.55
N LEU A 300 8.28 9.66 -24.70
CA LEU A 300 6.93 9.08 -24.67
C LEU A 300 5.90 10.03 -24.03
N GLY A 301 6.35 11.17 -23.53
CA GLY A 301 5.50 12.20 -22.95
C GLY A 301 5.17 11.92 -21.50
N VAL A 302 3.92 12.16 -21.13
CA VAL A 302 3.47 12.19 -19.74
C VAL A 302 2.32 11.22 -19.55
N VAL A 303 2.33 10.54 -18.41
CA VAL A 303 1.28 9.60 -18.02
C VAL A 303 0.59 10.12 -16.77
N HIS A 304 -0.73 10.11 -16.82
CA HIS A 304 -1.61 10.52 -15.75
C HIS A 304 -2.24 9.29 -15.12
N ARG A 305 -2.30 9.26 -13.79
CA ARG A 305 -2.91 8.15 -13.05
C ARG A 305 -3.86 8.67 -12.00
N ILE A 306 -4.98 7.98 -11.84
CA ILE A 306 -5.96 8.24 -10.80
C ILE A 306 -6.19 6.94 -10.04
N SER A 307 -6.20 7.02 -8.72
CA SER A 307 -6.53 5.90 -7.86
C SER A 307 -7.58 6.29 -6.84
N ILE A 308 -8.46 5.35 -6.54
CA ILE A 308 -9.45 5.45 -5.48
C ILE A 308 -9.22 4.27 -4.53
N GLY A 309 -8.95 4.57 -3.27
CA GLY A 309 -8.91 3.58 -2.21
C GLY A 309 -10.11 3.73 -1.28
N ILE A 310 -10.66 2.62 -0.82
CA ILE A 310 -11.82 2.55 0.07
C ILE A 310 -11.51 1.54 1.18
N LYS A 311 -11.39 2.05 2.40
CA LYS A 311 -11.26 1.22 3.61
C LYS A 311 -12.65 0.88 4.14
N PHE A 312 -12.91 -0.37 4.45
CA PHE A 312 -14.21 -0.85 4.92
C PHE A 312 -14.07 -1.84 6.07
N GLY A 313 -15.17 -2.14 6.75
CA GLY A 313 -15.14 -3.00 7.94
C GLY A 313 -14.77 -2.28 9.23
N LYS A 314 -14.51 -0.97 9.16
CA LYS A 314 -14.60 -0.07 10.31
C LYS A 314 -16.06 -0.08 10.74
N VAL A 315 -16.35 -0.45 11.99
CA VAL A 315 -17.60 -0.01 12.62
C VAL A 315 -17.52 1.51 12.57
N LEU A 316 -18.46 2.17 11.89
CA LEU A 316 -18.60 3.61 12.02
C LEU A 316 -18.92 3.85 13.48
N ASP A 317 -17.89 4.14 14.25
CA ASP A 317 -18.08 4.62 15.60
C ASP A 317 -18.53 6.08 15.47
N ILE A 318 -19.84 6.25 15.35
CA ILE A 318 -20.49 7.57 15.34
C ILE A 318 -20.27 8.26 16.71
N GLU A 319 -19.77 7.54 17.73
CA GLU A 319 -19.32 8.14 19.00
C GLU A 319 -18.12 9.08 18.79
N GLY A 320 -17.24 8.81 17.82
CA GLY A 320 -16.03 9.60 17.56
C GLY A 320 -16.24 10.99 16.94
N ILE A 321 -17.47 11.34 16.54
CA ILE A 321 -17.82 12.70 16.08
C ILE A 321 -18.28 13.59 17.26
N LYS A 322 -18.62 13.01 18.42
CA LYS A 322 -18.88 13.78 19.64
C LYS A 322 -17.63 13.75 20.53
N ALA A 323 -16.79 14.77 20.36
CA ALA A 323 -15.71 15.19 21.27
C ALA A 323 -14.70 14.10 21.74
N GLY A 324 -13.56 14.03 21.04
CA GLY A 324 -12.28 13.79 21.74
C GLY A 324 -11.92 12.35 22.15
N GLY A 325 -12.58 11.33 21.61
CA GLY A 325 -12.14 9.92 21.78
C GLY A 325 -12.38 9.34 23.18
N ILE A 326 -13.35 9.86 23.92
CA ILE A 326 -13.77 9.33 25.22
C ILE A 326 -15.11 8.61 25.05
N ASP A 327 -15.16 7.30 25.26
CA ASP A 327 -16.40 6.53 25.37
C ASP A 327 -17.17 7.00 26.64
N PRO A 328 -18.38 7.57 26.51
CA PRO A 328 -19.17 8.06 27.64
C PRO A 328 -19.50 6.98 28.67
N LYS A 329 -19.72 5.73 28.24
CA LYS A 329 -20.01 4.62 29.16
C LYS A 329 -18.79 4.26 29.98
N GLU A 330 -17.61 4.25 29.36
CA GLU A 330 -16.36 3.96 30.05
C GLU A 330 -15.96 5.09 31.00
N ALA A 331 -16.14 6.35 30.59
CA ALA A 331 -15.95 7.51 31.46
C ALA A 331 -16.90 7.46 32.67
N PHE A 332 -18.18 7.16 32.45
CA PHE A 332 -19.16 7.00 33.54
C PHE A 332 -18.74 5.89 34.51
N ARG A 333 -18.30 4.72 33.99
CA ARG A 333 -17.83 3.60 34.81
C ARG A 333 -16.60 3.97 35.65
N ARG A 334 -15.63 4.70 35.07
CA ARG A 334 -14.47 5.21 35.82
C ARG A 334 -14.88 6.23 36.88
N GLY A 335 -15.82 7.13 36.56
CA GLY A 335 -16.38 8.09 37.51
C GLY A 335 -17.01 7.40 38.71
N MET A 336 -17.81 6.36 38.48
CA MET A 336 -18.42 5.54 39.54
C MET A 336 -17.37 4.84 40.41
N LYS A 337 -16.33 4.26 39.79
CA LYS A 337 -15.22 3.64 40.53
C LYS A 337 -14.51 4.66 41.44
N TYR A 338 -14.21 5.85 40.94
CA TYR A 338 -13.58 6.90 41.76
C TYR A 338 -14.50 7.40 42.88
N TYR A 339 -15.81 7.48 42.61
CA TYR A 339 -16.80 7.83 43.62
C TYR A 339 -16.84 6.82 44.77
N GLU A 340 -16.84 5.52 44.46
CA GLU A 340 -16.78 4.44 45.45
C GLU A 340 -15.46 4.42 46.25
N GLU A 341 -14.34 4.76 45.60
CA GLU A 341 -13.03 4.91 46.25
C GLU A 341 -12.90 6.19 47.10
N GLY A 342 -13.92 7.06 47.14
CA GLY A 342 -13.90 8.33 47.86
C GLY A 342 -13.04 9.43 47.22
N LYS A 343 -12.64 9.23 45.96
CA LYS A 343 -11.86 10.14 45.10
C LYS A 343 -12.81 11.05 44.32
N TYR A 344 -13.47 11.96 45.05
CA TYR A 344 -14.59 12.74 44.51
C TYR A 344 -14.17 13.75 43.43
N ALA A 345 -12.94 14.26 43.45
CA ALA A 345 -12.46 15.19 42.42
C ALA A 345 -12.31 14.50 41.06
N GLU A 346 -11.71 13.32 41.06
CA GLU A 346 -11.52 12.47 39.89
C GLU A 346 -12.85 11.95 39.36
N ALA A 347 -13.80 11.64 40.25
CA ALA A 347 -15.17 11.27 39.87
C ALA A 347 -15.88 12.41 39.11
N VAL A 348 -15.81 13.65 39.61
CA VAL A 348 -16.40 14.84 38.94
C VAL A 348 -15.79 15.05 37.56
N LEU A 349 -14.47 14.90 37.40
CA LEU A 349 -13.80 15.04 36.11
C LEU A 349 -14.27 14.00 35.09
N GLU A 350 -14.44 12.74 35.50
CA GLU A 350 -14.94 11.70 34.60
C GLU A 350 -16.42 11.90 34.24
N PHE A 351 -17.28 12.32 35.17
CA PHE A 351 -18.68 12.63 34.85
C PHE A 351 -18.82 13.87 33.95
N ASN A 352 -17.97 14.88 34.09
CA ASN A 352 -17.94 16.02 33.17
C ASN A 352 -17.60 15.59 31.74
N LYS A 353 -16.66 14.65 31.56
CA LYS A 353 -16.36 14.10 30.23
C LYS A 353 -17.58 13.43 29.59
N VAL A 354 -18.43 12.78 30.39
CA VAL A 354 -19.70 12.21 29.89
C VAL A 354 -20.63 13.33 29.43
N LEU A 355 -20.79 14.39 30.24
CA LEU A 355 -21.69 15.52 29.95
C LEU A 355 -21.20 16.40 28.79
N GLU A 356 -19.89 16.46 28.52
CA GLU A 356 -19.34 17.11 27.33
C GLU A 356 -19.79 16.42 26.03
N VAL A 357 -19.98 15.10 26.08
CA VAL A 357 -20.41 14.28 24.93
C VAL A 357 -21.94 14.14 24.89
N GLU A 358 -22.58 14.00 26.04
CA GLU A 358 -24.02 13.81 26.23
C GLU A 358 -24.59 14.83 27.26
N PRO A 359 -24.84 16.09 26.86
CA PRO A 359 -25.28 17.13 27.79
C PRO A 359 -26.63 16.88 28.49
N MET A 360 -27.44 15.95 27.97
CA MET A 360 -28.74 15.56 28.54
C MET A 360 -28.68 14.23 29.32
N ASN A 361 -27.50 13.73 29.66
CA ASN A 361 -27.35 12.52 30.47
C ASN A 361 -27.67 12.83 31.95
N GLU A 362 -28.91 12.56 32.36
CA GLU A 362 -29.41 12.85 33.72
C GLU A 362 -28.59 12.12 34.80
N GLU A 363 -28.19 10.89 34.53
CA GLU A 363 -27.46 10.05 35.49
C GLU A 363 -26.05 10.60 35.78
N ALA A 364 -25.31 10.98 34.73
CA ALA A 364 -24.00 11.62 34.86
C ALA A 364 -24.09 12.97 35.58
N PHE A 365 -25.14 13.76 35.30
CA PHE A 365 -25.37 15.04 35.97
C PHE A 365 -25.66 14.87 37.46
N GLU A 366 -26.54 13.92 37.83
CA GLU A 366 -26.82 13.62 39.23
C GLU A 366 -25.58 13.14 39.98
N MET A 367 -24.80 12.22 39.39
CA MET A 367 -23.61 11.68 40.03
C MET A 367 -22.50 12.72 40.16
N MET A 368 -22.32 13.60 39.16
CA MET A 368 -21.44 14.76 39.26
C MET A 368 -21.84 15.68 40.42
N LYS A 369 -23.15 15.95 40.59
CA LYS A 369 -23.65 16.78 41.68
C LYS A 369 -23.40 16.14 43.04
N LYS A 370 -23.71 14.84 43.21
CA LYS A 370 -23.45 14.08 44.45
C LYS A 370 -21.95 14.06 44.79
N ALA A 371 -21.08 13.84 43.80
CA ALA A 371 -19.63 13.88 44.00
C ALA A 371 -19.14 15.28 44.40
N SER A 372 -19.70 16.33 43.80
CA SER A 372 -19.37 17.72 44.13
C SER A 372 -19.82 18.13 45.53
N GLU A 373 -20.96 17.62 46.00
CA GLU A 373 -21.44 17.82 47.39
C GLU A 373 -20.50 17.14 48.38
N LYS A 374 -20.13 15.88 48.13
CA LYS A 374 -19.18 15.13 48.96
C LYS A 374 -17.78 15.77 49.03
N LEU A 375 -17.37 16.47 47.97
CA LEU A 375 -16.11 17.21 47.93
C LEU A 375 -16.14 18.47 48.82
N LYS A 376 -17.32 19.06 49.05
CA LYS A 376 -17.51 20.22 49.95
C LYS A 376 -17.65 19.83 51.42
N GLU A 377 -17.98 18.57 51.71
CA GLU A 377 -18.13 18.02 53.06
C GLU A 377 -16.79 17.57 53.70
N LYS A 378 -15.71 17.53 52.91
CA LYS A 378 -14.33 17.32 53.37
C LYS A 378 -13.59 18.64 53.44
#